data_AF-A0A969R4J2-F1
#
_entry.id   AF-A0A969R4J2-F1
#
_cell.length_a   1.000
_cell.length_b   1.000
_cell.length_c   1.000
_cell.angle_alpha   90.00
_cell.angle_beta   90.00
_cell.angle_gamma   90.00
#
_symmetry.space_group_name_H-M   'P 1'
#
loop_
_entity.id
_entity.type
_entity.pdbx_description
1 polymer ?
#
loop_
_entity_poly.entity_id
_entity_poly.type
_entity_poly.pdbx_seq_one_letter_code
_entity_poly.pdbx_strand_id
1 'polypeptide(L)'
;MKTIKAGSSLKFIVASLAIATSTSFWQPINAQSAEEKVPEIGWNSKLSSMGINKIENIGKTYDFYCQPATEDLIHTSIWGTNFYTLDSGICSTAVHAGMISEAGGAIQIELIKGQEFYTGSKQNKVKSEDHVSTDLSYTFKGETLVNQTTQIQTSTQPRPSIIERVMVDTLQRGVERSIEKAIINIFD
;
A
#
# COMPACT_ATOMS: atom_id res chain seq x y z
N MET A 1 28.17 79.58 -24.48
CA MET A 1 26.83 79.82 -23.88
C MET A 1 27.02 79.96 -22.39
N LYS A 2 26.50 81.04 -21.80
CA LYS A 2 26.76 81.53 -20.43
C LYS A 2 26.10 80.66 -19.34
N THR A 3 26.73 80.68 -18.18
CA THR A 3 26.36 80.14 -16.86
C THR A 3 25.18 80.86 -16.19
N ILE A 4 24.71 80.30 -15.06
CA ILE A 4 24.03 80.85 -13.82
C ILE A 4 22.98 79.78 -13.39
N LYS A 5 23.01 79.02 -12.29
CA LYS A 5 23.29 79.16 -10.83
C LYS A 5 21.99 79.28 -9.98
N ALA A 6 21.98 78.49 -8.88
CA ALA A 6 21.15 78.55 -7.66
C ALA A 6 19.68 78.13 -7.82
N GLY A 7 19.02 77.47 -6.87
CA GLY A 7 19.28 77.13 -5.46
C GLY A 7 17.88 76.82 -4.88
N SER A 8 17.70 75.79 -4.06
CA SER A 8 17.46 75.95 -2.62
C SER A 8 16.29 75.04 -2.22
N SER A 9 16.35 74.54 -1.00
CA SER A 9 15.54 73.49 -0.39
C SER A 9 14.06 73.84 -0.23
N LEU A 10 13.19 72.85 -0.43
CA LEU A 10 11.89 72.85 0.25
C LEU A 10 11.56 71.42 0.73
N LYS A 11 11.68 71.23 2.04
CA LYS A 11 11.22 70.04 2.77
C LYS A 11 9.70 70.02 2.72
N PHE A 12 9.12 69.03 2.06
CA PHE A 12 7.70 68.71 2.23
C PHE A 12 7.57 67.51 3.15
N ILE A 13 7.26 67.80 4.41
CA ILE A 13 6.67 66.83 5.33
C ILE A 13 5.23 66.64 4.84
N VAL A 14 4.95 65.49 4.24
CA VAL A 14 3.58 65.02 4.02
C VAL A 14 3.40 63.74 4.83
N ALA A 15 2.87 63.93 6.04
CA ALA A 15 2.26 62.87 6.82
C ALA A 15 1.07 62.33 6.01
N SER A 16 1.25 61.17 5.40
CA SER A 16 0.17 60.45 4.71
C SER A 16 -0.16 59.19 5.48
N LEU A 17 -1.24 59.33 6.24
CA LEU A 17 -2.19 58.35 6.74
C LEU A 17 -2.02 56.94 6.13
N ALA A 18 -1.61 55.97 6.95
CA ALA A 18 -1.73 54.56 6.61
C ALA A 18 -3.22 54.21 6.55
N ILE A 19 -3.79 54.15 5.35
CA ILE A 19 -5.06 53.45 5.15
C ILE A 19 -4.70 51.96 5.16
N ALA A 20 -4.75 51.36 6.34
CA ALA A 20 -4.78 49.92 6.48
C ALA A 20 -6.10 49.44 5.86
N THR A 21 -6.11 49.24 4.55
CA THR A 21 -7.19 48.51 3.90
C THR A 21 -7.04 47.06 4.36
N SER A 22 -7.84 46.69 5.36
CA SER A 22 -8.06 45.30 5.71
C SER A 22 -8.75 44.66 4.52
N THR A 23 -7.98 44.22 3.53
CA THR A 23 -8.46 43.28 2.55
C THR A 23 -8.56 41.96 3.29
N SER A 24 -9.73 41.71 3.87
CA SER A 24 -10.14 40.37 4.21
C SER A 24 -10.18 39.58 2.90
N PHE A 25 -9.05 38.97 2.56
CA PHE A 25 -8.96 37.95 1.53
C PHE A 25 -9.81 36.77 2.02
N TRP A 26 -11.11 36.82 1.75
CA TRP A 26 -11.94 35.63 1.75
C TRP A 26 -11.43 34.75 0.63
N GLN A 27 -10.57 33.80 0.96
CA GLN A 27 -10.46 32.63 0.11
C GLN A 27 -11.86 31.97 0.15
N PRO A 28 -12.52 31.72 -1.00
CA PRO A 28 -13.60 30.77 -1.00
C PRO A 28 -12.99 29.46 -0.53
N ILE A 29 -13.45 28.94 0.62
CA ILE A 29 -13.17 27.57 1.03
C ILE A 29 -14.00 26.69 0.10
N ASN A 30 -13.53 26.57 -1.14
CA ASN A 30 -13.98 25.56 -2.07
C ASN A 30 -12.82 24.60 -2.34
N ALA A 31 -12.17 24.17 -1.24
CA ALA A 31 -11.45 22.92 -1.21
C ALA A 31 -12.51 21.81 -1.20
N GLN A 32 -13.09 21.56 -2.37
CA GLN A 32 -13.72 20.28 -2.62
C GLN A 32 -12.57 19.28 -2.65
N SER A 33 -12.30 18.67 -1.50
CA SER A 33 -11.57 17.40 -1.47
C SER A 33 -12.36 16.49 -2.40
N ALA A 34 -11.92 16.39 -3.65
CA ALA A 34 -12.42 15.38 -4.56
C ALA A 34 -11.99 14.06 -3.91
N GLU A 35 -12.96 13.37 -3.33
CA GLU A 35 -12.83 11.94 -3.07
C GLU A 35 -12.56 11.30 -4.43
N GLU A 36 -11.29 11.05 -4.73
CA GLU A 36 -10.88 10.45 -6.00
C GLU A 36 -11.43 9.04 -6.02
N LYS A 37 -12.57 8.86 -6.69
CA LYS A 37 -13.23 7.57 -6.81
C LYS A 37 -12.24 6.57 -7.43
N VAL A 38 -11.96 5.49 -6.70
CA VAL A 38 -11.07 4.41 -7.16
C VAL A 38 -11.52 3.94 -8.56
N PRO A 39 -10.62 3.92 -9.55
CA PRO A 39 -10.96 3.57 -10.92
C PRO A 39 -11.38 2.11 -11.01
N GLU A 40 -12.49 1.87 -11.70
CA GLU A 40 -12.99 0.54 -11.98
C GLU A 40 -12.32 -0.01 -13.25
N ILE A 41 -11.90 -1.29 -13.20
CA ILE A 41 -11.21 -1.95 -14.31
C ILE A 41 -11.84 -3.30 -14.65
N GLY A 42 -11.77 -3.68 -15.92
CA GLY A 42 -12.20 -4.99 -16.40
C GLY A 42 -11.19 -6.10 -16.05
N TRP A 43 -11.65 -7.35 -16.01
CA TRP A 43 -10.82 -8.51 -15.61
C TRP A 43 -9.60 -8.79 -16.49
N ASN A 44 -9.67 -8.41 -17.77
CA ASN A 44 -8.57 -8.50 -18.72
C ASN A 44 -7.67 -7.25 -18.74
N SER A 45 -7.89 -6.27 -17.86
CA SER A 45 -7.11 -5.04 -17.83
C SER A 45 -5.67 -5.33 -17.41
N LYS A 46 -4.72 -4.75 -18.14
CA LYS A 46 -3.28 -4.95 -17.97
C LYS A 46 -2.60 -3.63 -17.70
N LEU A 47 -1.60 -3.62 -16.82
CA LEU A 47 -0.81 -2.41 -16.55
C LEU A 47 -0.03 -1.96 -17.78
N SER A 48 0.41 -2.91 -18.62
CA SER A 48 1.09 -2.61 -19.88
C SER A 48 0.25 -1.77 -20.86
N SER A 49 -1.08 -1.78 -20.71
CA SER A 49 -2.01 -1.03 -21.57
C SER A 49 -2.50 0.29 -20.96
N MET A 50 -2.08 0.64 -19.73
CA MET A 50 -2.56 1.82 -19.00
C MET A 50 -1.64 3.05 -19.09
N GLY A 51 -0.52 2.95 -19.82
CA GLY A 51 0.44 4.05 -19.98
C GLY A 51 1.27 4.36 -18.73
N ILE A 52 1.24 3.47 -17.72
CA ILE A 52 1.98 3.58 -16.47
C ILE A 52 3.20 2.64 -16.41
N ASN A 53 3.48 1.90 -17.49
CA ASN A 53 4.63 1.02 -17.68
C ASN A 53 5.94 1.79 -17.90
N LYS A 54 6.31 2.64 -16.94
CA LYS A 54 7.51 3.50 -17.03
C LYS A 54 8.39 3.33 -15.80
N ILE A 55 9.71 3.36 -15.98
CA ILE A 55 10.69 3.11 -14.91
C ILE A 55 10.57 4.15 -13.79
N GLU A 56 10.22 5.40 -14.12
CA GLU A 56 9.96 6.46 -13.13
C GLU A 56 8.72 6.23 -12.26
N ASN A 57 7.90 5.21 -12.58
CA ASN A 57 6.76 4.81 -11.77
C ASN A 57 7.08 3.70 -10.78
N ILE A 58 8.32 3.17 -10.75
CA ILE A 58 8.74 2.21 -9.73
C ILE A 58 8.55 2.81 -8.32
N GLY A 59 7.97 2.02 -7.42
CA GLY A 59 7.60 2.41 -6.05
C GLY A 59 6.27 3.16 -5.96
N LYS A 60 5.65 3.54 -7.08
CA LYS A 60 4.30 4.15 -7.05
C LYS A 60 3.25 3.07 -6.84
N THR A 61 2.23 3.43 -6.08
CA THR A 61 1.06 2.61 -5.83
C THR A 61 -0.14 3.06 -6.65
N TYR A 62 -0.96 2.12 -7.04
CA TYR A 62 -2.19 2.36 -7.79
C TYR A 62 -3.33 1.55 -7.18
N ASP A 63 -4.46 2.21 -6.95
CA ASP A 63 -5.67 1.58 -6.45
C ASP A 63 -6.63 1.29 -7.61
N PHE A 64 -7.24 0.12 -7.60
CA PHE A 64 -8.24 -0.29 -8.59
C PHE A 64 -9.43 -0.97 -7.92
N TYR A 65 -10.58 -0.93 -8.58
CA TYR A 65 -11.75 -1.71 -8.21
C TYR A 65 -12.08 -2.73 -9.29
N CYS A 66 -12.12 -4.01 -8.90
CA CYS A 66 -12.53 -5.12 -9.74
C CYS A 66 -14.01 -5.42 -9.49
N GLN A 67 -14.82 -5.44 -10.55
CA GLN A 67 -16.22 -5.86 -10.45
C GLN A 67 -16.34 -7.36 -10.20
N PRO A 68 -17.45 -7.84 -9.63
CA PRO A 68 -17.77 -9.26 -9.58
C PRO A 68 -17.73 -9.89 -10.98
N ALA A 69 -17.29 -11.14 -11.07
CA ALA A 69 -17.30 -11.90 -12.31
C ALA A 69 -17.61 -13.38 -12.10
N THR A 70 -18.02 -14.04 -13.17
CA THR A 70 -18.12 -15.50 -13.25
C THR A 70 -16.73 -16.13 -13.33
N GLU A 71 -16.62 -17.37 -12.87
CA GLU A 71 -15.35 -18.13 -12.84
C GLU A 71 -14.61 -18.13 -14.20
N ASP A 72 -15.34 -18.21 -15.31
CA ASP A 72 -14.77 -18.20 -16.66
C ASP A 72 -13.93 -16.95 -16.99
N LEU A 73 -14.23 -15.81 -16.38
CA LEU A 73 -13.53 -14.54 -16.64
C LEU A 73 -12.25 -14.39 -15.79
N ILE A 74 -12.08 -15.23 -14.77
CA ILE A 74 -10.96 -15.18 -13.83
C ILE A 74 -9.70 -15.82 -14.45
N HIS A 75 -9.86 -16.69 -15.44
CA HIS A 75 -8.78 -17.48 -16.03
C HIS A 75 -8.06 -16.76 -17.19
N THR A 76 -7.78 -15.47 -17.05
CA THR A 76 -6.90 -14.74 -17.99
C THR A 76 -5.44 -15.17 -17.81
N SER A 77 -4.58 -14.90 -18.79
CA SER A 77 -3.13 -15.15 -18.66
C SER A 77 -2.53 -14.38 -17.48
N ILE A 78 -1.81 -15.09 -16.62
CA ILE A 78 -1.11 -14.59 -15.44
C ILE A 78 0.29 -15.19 -15.45
N TRP A 79 1.30 -14.37 -15.19
CA TRP A 79 2.69 -14.81 -15.14
C TRP A 79 3.34 -14.45 -13.80
N GLY A 80 3.90 -15.45 -13.14
CA GLY A 80 4.58 -15.30 -11.85
C GLY A 80 3.71 -15.54 -10.61
N THR A 81 4.35 -15.40 -9.45
CA THR A 81 3.77 -15.59 -8.11
C THR A 81 4.37 -14.54 -7.19
N ASN A 82 3.54 -13.82 -6.43
CA ASN A 82 3.87 -12.64 -5.60
C ASN A 82 4.39 -11.42 -6.39
N PHE A 83 5.21 -11.63 -7.40
CA PHE A 83 5.64 -10.66 -8.38
C PHE A 83 5.08 -11.06 -9.74
N TYR A 84 4.38 -10.14 -10.39
CA TYR A 84 3.62 -10.41 -11.61
C TYR A 84 4.05 -9.51 -12.75
N THR A 85 4.07 -10.04 -13.97
CA THR A 85 4.41 -9.24 -15.16
C THR A 85 3.32 -8.21 -15.47
N LEU A 86 3.66 -7.07 -16.07
CA LEU A 86 2.68 -6.02 -16.39
C LEU A 86 1.60 -6.44 -17.40
N ASP A 87 1.82 -7.56 -18.10
CA ASP A 87 0.89 -8.13 -19.08
C ASP A 87 -0.17 -9.05 -18.45
N SER A 88 -0.03 -9.38 -17.16
CA SER A 88 -1.00 -10.19 -16.41
C SER A 88 -2.29 -9.41 -16.13
N GLY A 89 -3.46 -10.05 -16.31
CA GLY A 89 -4.76 -9.43 -16.02
C GLY A 89 -4.92 -9.11 -14.53
N ILE A 90 -5.05 -7.83 -14.18
CA ILE A 90 -4.90 -7.34 -12.79
C ILE A 90 -5.87 -8.02 -11.81
N CYS A 91 -7.16 -8.10 -12.14
CA CYS A 91 -8.18 -8.70 -11.25
C CYS A 91 -8.01 -10.21 -11.10
N SER A 92 -7.67 -10.91 -12.19
CA SER A 92 -7.36 -12.34 -12.17
C SER A 92 -6.14 -12.64 -11.30
N THR A 93 -5.09 -11.82 -11.41
CA THR A 93 -3.91 -11.90 -10.55
C THR A 93 -4.26 -11.61 -9.09
N ALA A 94 -5.21 -10.70 -8.82
CA ALA A 94 -5.65 -10.41 -7.46
C ALA A 94 -6.36 -11.61 -6.82
N VAL A 95 -7.16 -12.36 -7.58
CA VAL A 95 -7.70 -13.65 -7.12
C VAL A 95 -6.58 -14.66 -6.90
N HIS A 96 -5.65 -14.79 -7.85
CA HIS A 96 -4.48 -15.68 -7.70
C HIS A 96 -3.69 -15.37 -6.42
N ALA A 97 -3.43 -14.09 -6.13
CA ALA A 97 -2.74 -13.63 -4.93
C ALA A 97 -3.58 -13.72 -3.64
N GLY A 98 -4.88 -14.00 -3.75
CA GLY A 98 -5.81 -14.08 -2.62
C GLY A 98 -6.18 -12.72 -2.03
N MET A 99 -6.04 -11.65 -2.81
CA MET A 99 -6.42 -10.28 -2.41
C MET A 99 -7.93 -10.05 -2.52
N ILE A 100 -8.56 -10.68 -3.51
CA ILE A 100 -10.02 -10.66 -3.73
C ILE A 100 -10.53 -12.06 -4.11
N SER A 101 -11.84 -12.24 -4.13
CA SER A 101 -12.51 -13.42 -4.71
C SER A 101 -13.21 -13.04 -6.03
N GLU A 102 -13.97 -13.98 -6.61
CA GLU A 102 -14.86 -13.74 -7.75
C GLU A 102 -15.91 -12.64 -7.51
N ALA A 103 -16.18 -12.30 -6.23
CA ALA A 103 -17.03 -11.18 -5.85
C ALA A 103 -16.38 -9.80 -6.16
N GLY A 104 -15.13 -9.77 -6.62
CA GLY A 104 -14.42 -8.53 -6.87
C GLY A 104 -13.96 -7.83 -5.60
N GLY A 105 -13.64 -6.54 -5.71
CA GLY A 105 -13.19 -5.72 -4.58
C GLY A 105 -12.14 -4.68 -4.96
N ALA A 106 -11.82 -3.85 -3.98
CA ALA A 106 -10.73 -2.89 -4.08
C ALA A 106 -9.38 -3.60 -3.88
N ILE A 107 -8.39 -3.21 -4.67
CA ILE A 107 -7.03 -3.72 -4.61
C ILE A 107 -6.05 -2.56 -4.71
N GLN A 108 -4.89 -2.73 -4.09
CA GLN A 108 -3.75 -1.82 -4.24
C GLN A 108 -2.56 -2.59 -4.78
N ILE A 109 -1.92 -2.04 -5.79
CA ILE A 109 -0.67 -2.58 -6.34
C ILE A 109 0.47 -1.58 -6.19
N GLU A 110 1.69 -2.08 -6.20
CA GLU A 110 2.92 -1.30 -6.30
C GLU A 110 3.68 -1.74 -7.56
N LEU A 111 4.11 -0.76 -8.35
CA LEU A 111 4.98 -1.01 -9.50
C LEU A 111 6.42 -1.21 -9.02
N ILE A 112 7.09 -2.26 -9.47
CA ILE A 112 8.44 -2.60 -9.04
C ILE A 112 9.36 -2.90 -10.23
N LYS A 113 10.66 -3.02 -9.98
CA LYS A 113 11.60 -3.51 -10.97
C LYS A 113 11.26 -4.94 -11.40
N GLY A 114 11.40 -5.20 -12.69
CA GLY A 114 11.29 -6.51 -13.30
C GLY A 114 12.17 -7.59 -12.65
N GLN A 115 11.72 -8.84 -12.73
CA GLN A 115 12.47 -10.02 -12.30
C GLN A 115 13.12 -10.72 -13.50
N GLU A 116 14.25 -11.37 -13.27
CA GLU A 116 14.89 -12.25 -14.28
C GLU A 116 14.05 -13.50 -14.55
N PHE A 117 13.40 -14.04 -13.50
CA PHE A 117 12.57 -15.22 -13.57
C PHE A 117 11.29 -15.03 -12.75
N TYR A 118 10.19 -15.51 -13.31
CA TYR A 118 8.88 -15.57 -12.67
C TYR A 118 8.46 -17.02 -12.60
N THR A 119 8.26 -17.54 -11.39
CA THR A 119 7.74 -18.89 -11.19
C THR A 119 6.22 -18.87 -11.13
N GLY A 120 5.58 -19.58 -12.03
CA GLY A 120 4.14 -19.83 -12.03
C GLY A 120 3.73 -20.77 -10.90
N SER A 121 2.48 -20.67 -10.46
CA SER A 121 1.92 -21.55 -9.44
C SER A 121 0.41 -21.73 -9.62
N LYS A 122 -0.19 -22.55 -8.75
CA LYS A 122 -1.65 -22.65 -8.64
C LYS A 122 -2.05 -22.22 -7.24
N GLN A 123 -2.66 -21.04 -7.13
CA GLN A 123 -3.11 -20.44 -5.87
C GLN A 123 -4.55 -19.99 -6.00
N ASN A 124 -5.35 -20.15 -4.95
CA ASN A 124 -6.73 -19.68 -4.90
C ASN A 124 -7.57 -20.14 -6.12
N LYS A 125 -7.35 -21.39 -6.55
CA LYS A 125 -7.95 -22.03 -7.73
C LYS A 125 -7.56 -21.45 -9.10
N VAL A 126 -6.77 -20.38 -9.13
CA VAL A 126 -6.23 -19.76 -10.34
C VAL A 126 -4.82 -20.28 -10.62
N LYS A 127 -4.46 -20.41 -11.90
CA LYS A 127 -3.13 -20.85 -12.34
C LYS A 127 -2.38 -19.66 -12.95
N SER A 128 -1.12 -19.50 -12.59
CA SER A 128 -0.15 -18.66 -13.30
C SER A 128 0.93 -19.50 -13.98
N GLU A 129 1.62 -18.90 -14.94
CA GLU A 129 2.66 -19.53 -15.74
C GLU A 129 4.04 -18.92 -15.46
N ASP A 130 5.08 -19.65 -15.83
CA ASP A 130 6.45 -19.15 -15.78
C ASP A 130 6.66 -18.05 -16.83
N HIS A 131 7.57 -17.11 -16.53
CA HIS A 131 8.02 -16.10 -17.47
C HIS A 131 9.46 -15.71 -17.15
N VAL A 132 10.13 -15.04 -18.09
CA VAL A 132 11.51 -14.57 -17.90
C VAL A 132 11.64 -13.10 -18.27
N SER A 133 12.56 -12.41 -17.59
CA SER A 133 13.13 -11.12 -17.98
C SER A 133 12.12 -10.09 -18.50
N THR A 134 11.50 -9.33 -17.59
CA THR A 134 10.76 -8.10 -17.93
C THR A 134 11.46 -6.88 -17.34
N ASP A 135 11.17 -5.67 -17.85
CA ASP A 135 11.74 -4.43 -17.28
C ASP A 135 11.06 -4.02 -15.97
N LEU A 136 9.76 -4.33 -15.86
CA LEU A 136 8.89 -3.94 -14.75
C LEU A 136 8.01 -5.13 -14.34
N SER A 137 7.64 -5.13 -13.06
CA SER A 137 6.62 -6.01 -12.49
C SER A 137 5.67 -5.20 -11.63
N TYR A 138 4.67 -5.87 -11.06
CA TYR A 138 3.92 -5.35 -9.93
C TYR A 138 3.76 -6.39 -8.83
N THR A 139 3.46 -5.91 -7.63
CA THR A 139 3.05 -6.73 -6.48
C THR A 139 1.85 -6.09 -5.79
N PHE A 140 1.13 -6.86 -4.99
CA PHE A 140 -0.03 -6.35 -4.24
C PHE A 140 0.40 -5.81 -2.87
N LYS A 141 -0.31 -4.78 -2.41
CA LYS A 141 -0.16 -4.21 -1.07
C LYS A 141 -1.41 -4.52 -0.24
N GLY A 142 -1.23 -4.64 1.07
CA GLY A 142 -2.30 -4.98 2.01
C GLY A 142 -2.31 -6.45 2.44
N GLU A 143 -3.40 -6.86 3.09
CA GLU A 143 -3.59 -8.21 3.61
C GLU A 143 -4.39 -9.08 2.63
N THR A 144 -4.02 -10.36 2.53
CA THR A 144 -4.81 -11.34 1.78
C THR A 144 -6.06 -11.76 2.55
N LEU A 145 -7.13 -12.10 1.83
CA LEU A 145 -8.37 -12.64 2.42
C LEU A 145 -8.13 -13.97 3.15
N VAL A 146 -7.11 -14.73 2.71
CA VAL A 146 -6.71 -15.98 3.37
C VAL A 146 -6.14 -15.71 4.77
N ASN A 147 -5.36 -14.63 4.94
CA ASN A 147 -4.84 -14.23 6.24
C ASN A 147 -5.93 -13.66 7.16
N GLN A 148 -6.96 -13.02 6.61
CA GLN A 148 -8.11 -12.56 7.40
C GLN A 148 -8.90 -13.73 8.01
N THR A 149 -8.98 -14.88 7.34
CA THR A 149 -9.62 -16.08 7.92
C THR A 149 -8.80 -16.67 9.07
N THR A 150 -7.47 -16.59 9.00
CA THR A 150 -6.56 -16.99 10.08
C THR A 150 -6.64 -16.04 11.29
N GLN A 151 -6.87 -14.75 11.07
CA GLN A 151 -7.13 -13.78 12.16
C GLN A 151 -8.55 -13.89 12.74
N ILE A 152 -9.52 -14.40 11.97
CA ILE A 152 -10.88 -14.70 12.48
C ILE A 152 -10.91 -15.99 13.32
N GLN A 153 -9.79 -16.69 13.47
CA GLN A 153 -9.58 -17.74 14.49
C GLN A 153 -8.52 -17.34 15.52
N THR A 154 -8.59 -16.13 16.09
CA THR A 154 -8.04 -15.89 17.45
C THR A 154 -8.85 -14.85 18.25
N SER A 155 -10.17 -14.95 18.26
CA SER A 155 -11.00 -14.36 19.34
C SER A 155 -11.91 -15.35 20.05
N THR A 156 -11.75 -16.65 19.80
CA THR A 156 -12.25 -17.70 20.69
C THR A 156 -11.05 -18.50 21.17
N GLN A 157 -10.38 -17.99 22.21
CA GLN A 157 -9.50 -18.83 23.03
C GLN A 157 -10.30 -20.06 23.45
N PRO A 158 -9.94 -21.30 23.06
CA PRO A 158 -10.43 -22.47 23.74
C PRO A 158 -10.01 -22.31 25.19
N ARG A 159 -10.96 -22.27 26.12
CA ARG A 159 -10.63 -22.20 27.55
C ARG A 159 -9.79 -23.45 27.84
N PRO A 160 -8.48 -23.33 28.16
CA PRO A 160 -7.63 -24.50 28.28
C PRO A 160 -8.22 -25.38 29.38
N SER A 161 -8.29 -26.68 29.08
CA SER A 161 -8.81 -27.67 30.01
C SER A 161 -8.03 -27.60 31.34
N ILE A 162 -8.62 -28.10 32.44
CA ILE A 162 -7.91 -28.14 33.73
C ILE A 162 -6.55 -28.84 33.57
N ILE A 163 -6.51 -29.92 32.78
CA ILE A 163 -5.29 -30.69 32.53
C ILE A 163 -4.25 -29.86 31.77
N GLU A 164 -4.68 -29.11 30.75
CA GLU A 164 -3.79 -28.25 29.97
C GLU A 164 -3.19 -27.13 30.82
N ARG A 165 -3.99 -26.50 31.70
CA ARG A 165 -3.49 -25.49 32.65
C ARG A 165 -2.50 -26.06 33.65
N VAL A 166 -2.79 -27.25 34.20
CA VAL A 166 -1.89 -27.92 35.14
C VAL A 166 -0.58 -28.30 34.45
N MET A 167 -0.64 -28.82 33.22
CA MET A 167 0.56 -29.22 32.47
C MET A 167 1.48 -28.03 32.20
N VAL A 168 0.92 -26.90 31.75
CA VAL A 168 1.67 -25.66 31.52
C VAL A 168 2.30 -25.13 32.80
N ASP A 169 1.56 -25.10 33.92
CA ASP A 169 2.11 -24.66 35.22
C ASP A 169 3.25 -25.56 35.71
N THR A 170 3.11 -26.89 35.59
CA THR A 170 4.18 -27.82 35.98
C THR A 170 5.45 -27.69 35.14
N LEU A 171 5.31 -27.43 33.84
CA LEU A 171 6.47 -27.22 32.96
C LEU A 171 7.17 -25.90 33.30
N GLN A 172 6.42 -24.82 33.48
CA GLN A 172 6.97 -23.50 33.78
C GLN A 172 7.71 -23.51 35.12
N ARG A 173 7.10 -24.08 36.17
CA ARG A 173 7.74 -24.22 37.49
C ARG A 173 8.94 -25.18 37.48
N GLY A 174 8.94 -26.16 36.58
CA GLY A 174 10.10 -27.05 36.37
C GLY A 174 11.29 -26.31 35.76
N VAL A 175 11.04 -25.47 34.76
CA VAL A 175 12.06 -24.62 34.12
C VAL A 175 12.64 -23.61 35.12
N GLU A 176 11.80 -22.94 35.91
CA GLU A 176 12.26 -21.94 36.90
C GLU A 176 13.18 -22.56 37.96
N ARG A 177 12.84 -23.74 38.49
CA ARG A 177 13.71 -24.46 39.44
C ARG A 177 15.02 -24.96 38.82
N SER A 178 15.04 -25.22 37.51
CA SER A 178 16.26 -25.61 36.80
C SER A 178 17.22 -24.43 36.62
N ILE A 179 16.70 -23.22 36.41
CA ILE A 179 17.50 -22.00 36.26
C ILE A 179 18.07 -21.56 37.61
N GLU A 180 17.29 -21.60 38.69
CA GLU A 180 17.78 -21.25 40.04
C GLU A 180 18.95 -22.14 40.50
N LYS A 181 18.88 -23.46 40.22
CA LYS A 181 19.98 -24.38 40.56
C LYS A 181 21.22 -24.19 39.69
N ALA A 182 21.05 -23.78 38.42
CA ALA A 182 22.17 -23.54 37.53
C ALA A 182 22.94 -22.27 37.89
N ILE A 183 22.25 -21.23 38.38
CA ILE A 183 22.88 -19.95 38.76
C ILE A 183 23.67 -20.08 40.08
N ILE A 184 23.21 -20.87 41.04
CA ILE A 184 23.91 -21.06 42.33
C ILE A 184 25.26 -21.78 42.15
N ASN A 185 25.38 -22.71 41.20
CA ASN A 185 26.63 -23.44 40.94
C ASN A 185 27.69 -22.64 40.14
N ILE A 186 27.41 -21.39 39.76
CA ILE A 186 28.37 -20.52 39.04
C ILE A 186 29.14 -19.60 40.00
N PHE A 187 28.65 -19.41 41.23
CA PHE A 187 29.22 -18.45 42.20
C PHE A 187 29.86 -19.10 43.44
N ASP A 188 30.08 -20.42 43.44
CA ASP A 188 30.95 -21.13 44.40
C ASP A 188 32.23 -21.63 43.71
#